data_AF-A0A9D1K7L8-F1
#
_entry.id   AF-A0A9D1K7L8-F1
#
_cell.length_a   1.000
_cell.length_b   1.000
_cell.length_c   1.000
_cell.angle_alpha   90.00
_cell.angle_beta   90.00
_cell.angle_gamma   90.00
#
_symmetry.space_group_name_H-M   'P 1'
#
loop_
_entity.id
_entity.type
_entity.pdbx_description
1 polymer ?
#
loop_
_entity_poly.entity_id
_entity_poly.type
_entity_poly.pdbx_seq_one_letter_code
_entity_poly.pdbx_strand_id
1 'polypeptide(L)' 'MNTELMESLRSILGDKYVLEGEAVGADYGHDELAGGVAHMPAAVVQAGSTEEVSAVLRLCSAAG' A
#
# COMPACT_ATOMS: atom_id res chain seq x y z
N MET A 1 -4.37 -3.01 -12.01
CA MET A 1 -3.26 -2.51 -11.18
C MET A 1 -2.11 -2.15 -12.10
N ASN A 2 -1.40 -1.04 -11.85
CA ASN A 2 -0.21 -0.69 -12.63
C ASN A 2 0.96 -1.58 -12.18
N THR A 3 1.36 -2.54 -13.01
CA THR A 3 2.43 -3.51 -12.68
C THR A 3 3.76 -2.83 -12.41
N GLU A 4 4.11 -1.78 -13.16
CA GLU A 4 5.37 -1.03 -12.97
C GLU A 4 5.42 -0.32 -11.63
N LEU A 5 4.27 0.19 -11.16
CA LEU A 5 4.15 0.80 -9.84
C LEU A 5 4.41 -0.22 -8.73
N MET A 6 3.84 -1.42 -8.85
CA MET A 6 4.02 -2.48 -7.85
C MET A 6 5.47 -2.98 -7.78
N GLU A 7 6.12 -3.16 -8.93
CA GLU A 7 7.55 -3.50 -8.98
C GLU A 7 8.42 -2.42 -8.34
N SER A 8 8.11 -1.14 -8.60
CA SER A 8 8.82 -0.01 -7.99
C SER A 8 8.64 0.04 -6.47
N LEU A 9 7.43 -0.21 -5.96
CA LEU A 9 7.15 -0.31 -4.53
C LEU A 9 7.94 -1.47 -3.89
N ARG A 10 7.99 -2.63 -4.55
CA ARG A 10 8.77 -3.80 -4.10
C ARG A 10 10.27 -3.52 -4.09
N SER A 11 10.78 -2.73 -5.04
CA SER A 11 12.18 -2.32 -5.04
C SER A 11 12.54 -1.38 -3.89
N ILE A 12 11.61 -0.52 -3.43
CA ILE A 12 11.86 0.42 -2.34
C ILE A 12 11.79 -0.30 -0.99
N LEU A 13 10.77 -1.13 -0.80
CA LEU A 13 10.42 -1.67 0.51
C LEU A 13 10.89 -3.12 0.70
N GLY A 14 11.00 -3.89 -0.38
CA GLY A 14 11.15 -5.33 -0.36
C GLY A 14 9.81 -6.06 -0.40
N ASP A 15 9.80 -7.26 -0.98
CA ASP A 15 8.57 -7.99 -1.32
C ASP A 15 7.64 -8.27 -0.14
N LYS A 16 8.20 -8.57 1.04
CA LYS A 16 7.41 -8.89 2.24
C LYS A 16 6.61 -7.70 2.78
N TYR A 17 6.90 -6.49 2.34
CA TYR A 17 6.27 -5.26 2.82
C TYR A 17 5.29 -4.66 1.80
N VAL A 18 4.98 -5.40 0.72
CA VAL A 18 3.98 -5.02 -0.29
C VAL A 18 2.91 -6.11 -0.35
N LEU A 19 1.75 -5.82 0.25
CA LEU A 19 0.61 -6.72 0.38
C LEU A 19 -0.39 -6.46 -0.75
N GLU A 20 -0.87 -7.53 -1.39
CA GLU A 20 -1.86 -7.50 -2.46
C GLU A 20 -2.92 -8.59 -2.24
N GLY A 21 -4.13 -8.38 -2.75
CA GLY A 21 -5.21 -9.36 -2.68
C GLY A 21 -5.53 -9.79 -1.24
N GLU A 22 -5.61 -11.10 -1.01
CA GLU A 22 -5.96 -11.65 0.31
C GLU A 22 -4.94 -11.32 1.40
N ALA A 23 -3.70 -10.97 1.05
CA ALA A 23 -2.67 -10.59 2.01
C ALA A 23 -2.91 -9.22 2.65
N VAL A 24 -3.73 -8.36 2.04
CA VAL A 24 -4.06 -7.03 2.57
C VAL A 24 -4.82 -7.14 3.90
N GLY A 25 -5.66 -8.17 4.11
CA GLY A 25 -6.42 -8.33 5.35
C GLY A 25 -7.60 -7.35 5.49
N ALA A 26 -8.69 -7.79 6.12
CA ALA A 26 -9.95 -7.03 6.19
C ALA A 26 -9.83 -5.69 6.94
N ASP A 27 -8.94 -5.62 7.93
CA ASP A 27 -8.74 -4.43 8.78
C ASP A 27 -8.26 -3.20 8.01
N TYR A 28 -7.66 -3.37 6.82
CA TYR A 28 -7.25 -2.25 5.98
C TYR A 28 -8.37 -1.73 5.07
N GLY A 29 -9.54 -2.37 5.09
CA GLY A 29 -10.69 -1.99 4.28
C GLY A 29 -11.64 -1.00 4.96
N HIS A 30 -11.48 -0.72 6.25
CA HIS A 30 -12.37 0.19 7.00
C HIS A 30 -11.63 0.81 8.18
N ASP A 31 -12.23 1.84 8.77
CA ASP A 31 -11.83 2.37 10.07
C ASP A 31 -12.72 1.78 11.19
N GLU A 32 -12.66 2.35 12.38
CA GLU A 32 -13.43 1.92 13.55
C GLU A 32 -14.86 2.52 13.60
N LEU A 33 -15.35 3.13 12.52
CA LEU A 33 -16.69 3.72 12.47
C LEU A 33 -17.76 2.64 12.43
N ALA A 34 -18.55 2.53 13.51
CA ALA A 34 -19.67 1.59 13.58
C ALA A 34 -20.70 1.84 12.47
N GLY A 35 -20.98 0.80 11.67
CA GLY A 35 -21.86 0.90 10.51
C GLY A 35 -21.24 1.59 9.29
N GLY A 36 -19.93 1.84 9.31
CA GLY A 36 -19.18 2.35 8.16
C GLY A 36 -19.15 1.39 6.98
N VAL A 37 -18.76 1.91 5.81
CA VAL A 37 -18.62 1.13 4.58
C VAL A 37 -17.18 0.63 4.47
N ALA A 38 -17.02 -0.66 4.17
CA ALA A 38 -15.71 -1.23 3.86
C ALA A 38 -15.38 -1.07 2.37
N HIS A 39 -14.17 -0.64 2.06
CA HIS A 39 -13.60 -0.62 0.71
C HIS A 39 -12.14 -1.11 0.74
N MET A 40 -11.88 -2.22 0.06
CA MET A 40 -10.55 -2.83 0.04
C MET A 40 -9.59 -2.02 -0.85
N PRO A 41 -8.40 -1.66 -0.35
CA PRO A 41 -7.38 -1.06 -1.20
C PRO A 41 -6.81 -2.14 -2.13
N ALA A 42 -6.28 -1.69 -3.27
CA ALA A 42 -5.66 -2.60 -4.23
C ALA A 42 -4.33 -3.19 -3.69
N ALA A 43 -3.62 -2.42 -2.85
CA ALA A 43 -2.40 -2.84 -2.18
C ALA A 43 -2.21 -2.09 -0.85
N VAL A 44 -1.42 -2.67 0.06
CA VAL A 44 -0.96 -2.04 1.30
C VAL A 44 0.56 -2.16 1.39
N VAL A 45 1.21 -1.10 1.86
CA VAL A 45 2.66 -1.06 2.04
C VAL A 45 3.05 -0.75 3.48
N GLN A 46 4.14 -1.36 3.94
CA GLN A 46 4.64 -1.20 5.32
C GLN A 46 6.08 -0.66 5.30
N ALA A 47 6.22 0.66 5.38
CA ALA A 47 7.53 1.33 5.47
C ALA A 47 8.09 1.26 6.90
N GLY A 48 9.39 0.99 7.01
CA GLY A 48 10.14 0.92 8.27
C GLY A 48 10.93 2.19 8.62
N SER A 49 11.01 3.16 7.71
CA SER A 49 11.76 4.41 7.90
C SER A 49 11.08 5.62 7.26
N THR A 50 11.47 6.82 7.68
CA THR A 50 11.00 8.08 7.09
C THR A 50 11.45 8.25 5.64
N GLU A 51 12.60 7.69 5.29
CA GLU A 51 13.18 7.70 3.95
C GLU A 51 12.34 6.84 3.00
N GLU A 52 11.92 5.65 3.44
CA GLU A 52 11.02 4.78 2.69
C GLU A 52 9.65 5.42 2.48
N VAL A 53 9.07 6.04 3.53
CA VAL A 53 7.81 6.79 3.40
C VAL A 53 7.93 7.89 2.34
N SER A 54 9.01 8.69 2.40
CA SER A 54 9.26 9.76 1.43
C SER A 54 9.40 9.22 0.00
N ALA A 55 10.11 8.11 -0.19
CA ALA A 55 10.28 7.48 -1.49
C ALA A 55 8.96 6.97 -2.08
N VAL A 56 8.14 6.29 -1.26
CA VAL A 56 6.82 5.79 -1.66
C VAL A 56 5.90 6.96 -2.05
N LEU A 57 5.83 8.02 -1.25
CA LEU A 57 4.97 9.17 -1.54
C LEU A 57 5.35 9.85 -2.85
N ARG A 58 6.65 10.00 -3.14
CA ARG A 58 7.13 10.57 -4.41
C ARG A 58 6.76 9.69 -5.60
N LEU A 59 6.93 8.38 -5.47
CA LEU A 59 6.55 7.42 -6.50
C LEU A 59 5.05 7.48 -6.81
N CYS A 60 4.20 7.40 -5.78
CA CYS A 60 2.75 7.49 -5.96
C CYS A 60 2.32 8.83 -6.56
N SER A 61 2.88 9.95 -6.07
CA SER A 61 2.60 11.27 -6.65
C SER A 61 3.00 11.38 -8.13
N ALA A 62 4.01 10.65 -8.58
CA ALA A 62 4.42 10.64 -9.98
C ALA A 62 3.56 9.73 -10.86
N ALA A 63 2.90 8.72 -10.27
CA ALA A 63 2.06 7.76 -10.97
C ALA A 63 0.65 8.28 -11.30
N GLY A 64 0.20 9.35 -10.64
CA GLY A 64 -1.13 9.97 -10.81
C GLY A 64 -2.17 9.40 -9.86
#